data_AF-A0A369WP33-F1
#
_entry.id   AF-A0A369WP33-F1
#
_cell.length_a   1.000
_cell.length_b   1.000
_cell.length_c   1.000
_cell.angle_alpha   90.00
_cell.angle_beta   90.00
_cell.angle_gamma   90.00
#
_symmetry.space_group_name_H-M   'P 1'
#
loop_
_entity.id
_entity.type
_entity.pdbx_description
1 polymer ?
#
loop_
_entity_poly.entity_id
_entity_poly.type
_entity_poly.pdbx_seq_one_letter_code
_entity_poly.pdbx_strand_id
1 'polypeptide(L)'
;MSQTPAIRTQLLQLFQQSVQALKATGSDEAVEIIEQRFEQVFDAIDQEQEYKHLAQDVLSSLITMHPNLTPMIPRQLLWQLGGSCLHFLSDEEIDQFSREEELH
;
A
#
# COMPACT_ATOMS: atom_id res chain seq x y z
N MET A 1 -20.59 5.44 -0.58
CA MET A 1 -19.72 6.62 -0.77
C MET A 1 -18.39 6.10 -1.30
N SER A 2 -17.92 6.57 -2.46
CA SER A 2 -16.77 5.99 -3.15
C SER A 2 -15.55 5.87 -2.22
N GLN A 3 -15.00 4.68 -2.02
CA GLN A 3 -13.84 4.43 -1.14
C GLN A 3 -12.50 4.96 -1.71
N THR A 4 -12.48 5.37 -2.99
CA THR A 4 -11.32 5.89 -3.74
C THR A 4 -10.53 7.04 -3.07
N PRO A 5 -11.14 8.11 -2.51
CA PRO A 5 -10.39 9.20 -1.90
C PRO A 5 -9.67 8.76 -0.60
N ALA A 6 -10.23 7.79 0.13
CA ALA A 6 -9.60 7.25 1.33
C ALA A 6 -8.37 6.39 0.99
N ILE A 7 -8.44 5.61 -0.09
CA ILE A 7 -7.32 4.77 -0.55
C ILE A 7 -6.15 5.63 -1.03
N ARG A 8 -6.42 6.64 -1.87
CA ARG A 8 -5.38 7.55 -2.37
C ARG A 8 -4.65 8.26 -1.23
N THR A 9 -5.39 8.70 -0.21
CA THR A 9 -4.81 9.37 0.96
C THR A 9 -3.90 8.44 1.75
N GLN A 10 -4.34 7.21 2.01
CA GLN A 10 -3.52 6.22 2.71
C GLN A 10 -2.26 5.85 1.92
N LEU A 11 -2.35 5.71 0.59
CA LEU A 11 -1.19 5.47 -0.28
C LEU A 11 -0.19 6.63 -0.22
N LEU A 12 -0.68 7.87 -0.23
CA LEU A 12 0.17 9.06 -0.09
C LEU A 12 0.90 9.08 1.26
N GLN A 13 0.21 8.74 2.35
CA GLN A 13 0.82 8.68 3.68
C GLN A 13 1.89 7.57 3.74
N LEU A 14 1.58 6.38 3.23
CA LEU A 14 2.53 5.26 3.18
C LEU A 14 3.77 5.63 2.33
N PHE A 15 3.55 6.28 1.19
CA PHE A 15 4.62 6.78 0.33
C PHE A 15 5.57 7.71 1.08
N GLN A 16 5.03 8.76 1.71
CA GLN A 16 5.81 9.74 2.47
C GLN A 16 6.61 9.08 3.59
N GLN A 17 5.99 8.17 4.33
CA GLN A 17 6.64 7.43 5.42
C GLN A 17 7.76 6.51 4.92
N SER A 18 7.52 5.80 3.82
CA SER A 18 8.50 4.89 3.22
C SER A 18 9.72 5.66 2.71
N VAL A 19 9.50 6.75 1.98
CA VAL A 19 10.58 7.61 1.48
C VAL A 19 11.38 8.21 2.63
N GLN A 20 10.72 8.70 3.68
CA GLN A 20 11.41 9.25 4.85
C GLN A 20 12.27 8.18 5.54
N ALA A 21 11.75 6.97 5.71
CA ALA A 21 12.47 5.87 6.34
C ALA A 21 13.68 5.43 5.49
N LEU A 22 13.55 5.36 4.17
CA LEU A 22 14.64 5.00 3.25
C LEU A 22 15.70 6.11 3.14
N LYS A 23 15.30 7.39 3.16
CA LYS A 23 16.24 8.51 3.26
C LYS A 23 17.07 8.43 4.54
N ALA A 24 16.48 7.96 5.64
CA ALA A 24 17.21 7.78 6.90
C ALA A 24 18.24 6.63 6.84
N THR A 25 18.12 5.68 5.92
CA THR A 25 19.16 4.64 5.70
C THR A 25 20.29 5.11 4.78
N GLY A 26 20.15 6.28 4.14
CA GLY A 26 21.13 6.82 3.19
C GLY A 26 21.12 6.13 1.82
N SER A 27 20.06 5.39 1.50
CA SER A 27 19.95 4.63 0.24
C SER A 27 19.14 5.39 -0.81
N ASP A 28 19.81 6.26 -1.57
CA ASP A 28 19.19 7.07 -2.63
C ASP A 28 18.55 6.21 -3.74
N GLU A 29 19.21 5.11 -4.13
CA GLU A 29 18.68 4.15 -5.12
C GLU A 29 17.37 3.51 -4.65
N ALA A 30 17.28 3.11 -3.38
CA ALA A 30 16.05 2.53 -2.82
C ALA A 30 14.91 3.55 -2.77
N VAL A 31 15.24 4.82 -2.49
CA VAL A 31 14.28 5.92 -2.54
C VAL A 31 13.76 6.10 -3.96
N GLU A 32 14.64 6.20 -4.97
CA GLU A 32 14.25 6.40 -6.36
C GLU A 32 13.35 5.25 -6.87
N ILE A 33 13.70 4.00 -6.54
CA ILE A 33 12.90 2.82 -6.91
C ILE A 33 11.49 2.89 -6.30
N ILE A 34 11.38 3.24 -5.02
CA ILE A 34 10.08 3.34 -4.36
C ILE A 34 9.27 4.52 -4.90
N GLU A 35 9.91 5.67 -5.13
CA GLU A 35 9.27 6.84 -5.76
C GLU A 35 8.67 6.48 -7.13
N GLN A 36 9.45 5.85 -8.00
CA GLN A 36 8.99 5.43 -9.33
C GLN A 36 7.83 4.43 -9.29
N ARG A 37 7.82 3.50 -8.32
CA ARG A 37 6.74 2.52 -8.19
C ARG A 37 5.45 3.16 -7.68
N PHE A 38 5.53 4.05 -6.69
CA PHE A 38 4.36 4.78 -6.18
C PHE A 38 3.82 5.77 -7.22
N GLU A 39 4.70 6.44 -7.99
CA GLU A 39 4.30 7.34 -9.07
C GLU A 39 3.41 6.62 -10.10
N GLN A 40 3.80 5.42 -10.53
CA GLN A 40 2.98 4.60 -11.45
C GLN A 40 1.60 4.27 -10.88
N VAL A 41 1.51 4.00 -9.56
CA VAL A 41 0.21 3.78 -8.90
C VAL A 41 -0.62 5.06 -8.90
N PHE A 42 -0.03 6.20 -8.57
CA PHE A 42 -0.74 7.48 -8.52
C PHE A 42 -1.20 7.94 -9.90
N ASP A 43 -0.38 7.75 -10.93
CA ASP A 43 -0.74 8.03 -12.32
C ASP A 43 -1.91 7.14 -12.75
N ALA A 44 -1.85 5.84 -12.47
CA ALA A 44 -2.96 4.93 -12.76
C ALA A 44 -4.25 5.33 -12.03
N ILE A 45 -4.17 5.78 -10.77
CA ILE A 45 -5.33 6.29 -10.02
C ILE A 45 -5.89 7.58 -10.66
N ASP A 46 -5.03 8.52 -11.03
CA ASP A 46 -5.41 9.81 -11.61
C ASP A 46 -6.05 9.64 -13.00
N GLN A 47 -5.54 8.71 -13.78
CA GLN A 47 -6.06 8.33 -15.10
C GLN A 47 -7.26 7.36 -15.03
N GLU A 48 -7.77 7.07 -13.83
CA GLU A 48 -8.87 6.11 -13.59
C GLU A 48 -8.62 4.71 -14.19
N GLN A 49 -7.36 4.33 -14.31
CA GLN A 49 -6.90 3.04 -14.82
C GLN A 49 -6.83 1.98 -13.72
N GLU A 50 -6.55 0.73 -14.11
CA GLU A 50 -6.39 -0.37 -13.16
C GLU A 50 -5.09 -0.24 -12.36
N TYR A 51 -5.20 0.25 -11.12
CA TYR A 51 -4.06 0.47 -10.22
C TYR A 51 -3.85 -0.65 -9.20
N LYS A 52 -4.81 -1.59 -9.05
CA LYS A 52 -4.78 -2.61 -7.99
C LYS A 52 -3.54 -3.50 -8.08
N HIS A 53 -3.19 -3.95 -9.29
CA HIS A 53 -2.01 -4.78 -9.52
C HIS A 53 -0.70 -4.02 -9.25
N LEU A 54 -0.62 -2.75 -9.64
CA LEU A 54 0.53 -1.89 -9.36
C LEU A 54 0.71 -1.66 -7.86
N ALA A 55 -0.38 -1.36 -7.16
CA ALA A 55 -0.36 -1.18 -5.71
C ALA A 55 0.01 -2.47 -4.98
N GLN A 56 -0.50 -3.62 -5.42
CA GLN A 56 -0.13 -4.91 -4.88
C GLN A 56 1.38 -5.19 -5.04
N ASP A 57 1.96 -4.88 -6.20
CA ASP A 57 3.40 -5.04 -6.45
C ASP A 57 4.23 -4.14 -5.55
N VAL A 58 3.80 -2.89 -5.34
CA VAL A 58 4.39 -1.96 -4.36
C VAL A 58 4.36 -2.54 -2.95
N LEU A 59 3.19 -3.00 -2.49
CA LEU A 59 3.05 -3.56 -1.14
C LEU A 59 3.91 -4.81 -0.95
N SER A 60 3.90 -5.72 -1.93
CA SER A 60 4.73 -6.93 -1.92
C SER A 60 6.23 -6.60 -1.88
N SER A 61 6.65 -5.62 -2.67
CA SER A 61 8.02 -5.13 -2.71
C SER A 61 8.42 -4.51 -1.36
N LEU A 62 7.58 -3.66 -0.76
CA LEU A 62 7.84 -3.09 0.56
C LEU A 62 8.01 -4.18 1.62
N ILE A 63 7.14 -5.19 1.64
CA ILE A 63 7.19 -6.25 2.65
C ILE A 63 8.43 -7.14 2.47
N THR A 64 8.80 -7.43 1.23
CA THR A 64 9.93 -8.33 0.91
C THR A 64 11.28 -7.64 1.01
N MET A 65 11.41 -6.44 0.44
CA MET A 65 12.66 -5.67 0.38
C MET A 65 12.91 -4.90 1.69
N HIS A 66 11.84 -4.44 2.34
CA HIS A 66 11.91 -3.56 3.49
C HIS A 66 10.98 -4.04 4.61
N PRO A 67 11.25 -5.20 5.23
CA PRO A 67 10.40 -5.75 6.31
C PRO A 67 10.22 -4.80 7.51
N ASN A 68 11.14 -3.84 7.69
CA ASN A 68 11.02 -2.78 8.69
C ASN A 68 9.85 -1.82 8.41
N LEU A 69 9.41 -1.71 7.16
CA LEU A 69 8.29 -0.87 6.71
C LEU A 69 6.95 -1.61 6.72
N THR A 70 6.95 -2.96 6.75
CA THR A 70 5.74 -3.78 6.86
C THR A 70 4.74 -3.31 7.92
N PRO A 71 5.14 -3.02 9.18
CA PRO A 71 4.19 -2.53 10.19
C PRO A 71 3.65 -1.12 9.92
N MET A 72 4.27 -0.36 9.01
CA MET A 72 3.79 0.97 8.60
C MET A 72 2.66 0.86 7.57
N ILE A 73 2.49 -0.29 6.92
CA ILE A 73 1.44 -0.51 5.91
C ILE A 73 0.07 -0.55 6.62
N PRO A 74 -0.86 0.35 6.27
CA PRO A 74 -2.22 0.31 6.80
C PRO A 74 -2.90 -1.02 6.49
N ARG A 75 -3.50 -1.64 7.51
CA ARG A 75 -4.21 -2.92 7.37
C ARG A 75 -5.37 -2.83 6.38
N GLN A 76 -6.07 -1.69 6.32
CA GLN A 76 -7.10 -1.45 5.32
C GLN A 76 -6.56 -1.40 3.88
N LEU A 77 -5.35 -0.86 3.65
CA LEU A 77 -4.72 -0.93 2.33
C LEU A 77 -4.36 -2.37 1.98
N LEU A 78 -3.86 -3.15 2.93
CA LEU A 78 -3.59 -4.58 2.75
C LEU A 78 -4.85 -5.38 2.45
N TRP A 79 -5.97 -5.06 3.07
CA TRP A 79 -7.26 -5.67 2.76
C TRP A 79 -7.73 -5.34 1.33
N GLN A 80 -7.67 -4.06 0.93
CA GLN A 80 -8.21 -3.58 -0.34
C GLN A 80 -7.29 -3.86 -1.55
N LEU A 81 -5.97 -3.82 -1.35
CA LEU A 81 -4.94 -3.87 -2.40
C LEU A 81 -3.92 -4.98 -2.20
N GLY A 82 -3.98 -5.72 -1.08
CA GLY A 82 -2.95 -6.70 -0.74
C GLY A 82 -2.91 -7.89 -1.67
N GLY A 83 -4.04 -8.33 -2.23
CA GLY A 83 -4.09 -9.47 -3.15
C GLY A 83 -3.34 -10.70 -2.59
N SER A 84 -2.16 -11.01 -3.11
CA SER A 84 -1.29 -12.09 -2.60
C SER A 84 -0.71 -11.83 -1.20
N CYS A 85 -0.60 -10.58 -0.78
CA CYS A 85 -0.13 -10.14 0.54
C CYS A 85 -1.23 -10.16 1.61
N LEU A 86 -2.46 -10.58 1.29
CA LEU A 86 -3.54 -10.64 2.28
C LEU A 86 -3.23 -11.57 3.46
N HIS A 87 -2.34 -12.55 3.27
CA HIS A 87 -1.90 -13.47 4.32
C HIS A 87 -1.16 -12.78 5.48
N PHE A 88 -0.75 -11.51 5.33
CA PHE A 88 -0.19 -10.72 6.42
C PHE A 88 -1.26 -10.19 7.39
N LEU A 89 -2.54 -10.28 7.04
CA LEU A 89 -3.66 -10.01 7.95
C LEU A 89 -3.95 -11.23 8.80
N SER A 90 -4.23 -10.99 10.08
CA SER A 90 -4.69 -12.05 11.00
C SER A 90 -6.12 -12.45 10.66
N ASP A 91 -6.53 -13.67 10.99
CA ASP A 91 -7.91 -14.14 10.77
C ASP A 91 -8.96 -13.21 11.40
N GLU A 92 -8.66 -12.64 12.58
CA GLU A 92 -9.54 -11.67 13.26
C GLU A 92 -9.71 -10.38 12.44
N GLU A 93 -8.64 -9.89 11.80
CA GLU A 93 -8.68 -8.70 10.94
C GLU A 93 -9.46 -8.99 9.65
N ILE A 94 -9.24 -10.16 9.05
CA ILE A 94 -9.97 -10.59 7.85
C ILE A 94 -11.47 -10.68 8.14
N ASP A 95 -11.85 -11.28 9.27
CA ASP A 95 -13.23 -11.42 9.72
C ASP A 95 -13.86 -10.06 10.06
N GLN A 96 -13.09 -9.15 10.66
CA GLN A 96 -13.50 -7.77 10.87
C GLN A 96 -13.78 -7.05 9.53
N PHE A 97 -12.79 -6.99 8.63
CA PHE A 97 -12.94 -6.26 7.37
C PHE A 97 -14.02 -6.88 6.47
N SER A 98 -14.16 -8.20 6.45
CA SER A 98 -15.22 -8.90 5.71
C SER A 98 -16.61 -8.48 6.20
N ARG A 99 -16.80 -8.37 7.53
CA ARG A 99 -18.06 -7.87 8.10
C ARG A 99 -18.30 -6.39 7.78
N GLU A 100 -17.25 -5.57 7.83
CA GLU A 100 -17.35 -4.15 7.47
C GLU A 100 -17.76 -3.95 6.02
N GLU A 101 -17.32 -4.82 5.09
CA GLU A 101 -17.75 -4.79 3.68
C GLU A 101 -19.18 -5.31 3.46
N GLU A 102 -19.64 -6.33 4.19
CA GLU A 102 -21.02 -6.83 4.08
C GLU A 102 -22.06 -5.80 4.58
N LEU A 103 -21.69 -4.96 5.54
CA LEU A 103 -22.55 -3.93 6.13
C LEU A 103 -22.62 -2.62 5.31
N HIS A 104 -21.83 -2.47 4.24
CA HIS A 104 -21.67 -1.22 3.48
C HIS A 104 -22.29 -1.28 2.08
#